data_AF-A0A2G5C624-F1
#
_entry.id   AF-A0A2G5C624-F1
#
_cell.length_a   1.000
_cell.length_b   1.000
_cell.length_c   1.000
_cell.angle_alpha   90.00
_cell.angle_beta   90.00
_cell.angle_gamma   90.00
#
_symmetry.space_group_name_H-M   'P 1'
#
loop_
_entity.id
_entity.type
_entity.pdbx_description
1 polymer ?
#
loop_
_entity_poly.entity_id
_entity_poly.type
_entity_poly.pdbx_seq_one_letter_code
_entity_poly.pdbx_strand_id
1 'polypeptide(L)'
;MAFQGKKLMDDPDDAVTDFIEGLVETYPALHYLDGFPQIKVVLCSDISTDKVAVISGGGSGHEPAHAGFVGEGMLSAAICGDVFTSPPVDSILAGIRAVTGPKGCLLIVKNYTGDRLNFGLAAEQAKSEGYKVEIVIVGDDCALPPPRGIAGRRGLAGTILVHKVAGAAAEAGLPLADVAAEAKYASEMVGTMGVALSVCTLPGQLTSDRLGPGKMELGLGIHGEPGAAVVDLLPVDPVVSHVLQQILSKDTQYVPITRGSRVVVMINGLGATPIMELMIASGKTVPKLQVEHGLAVDRVYTGSFMTSLDMAGFSISIMKADEVILRRLDAPTKAPYWPVSVEGDRPPTKLPVPIPTSCSRKNDEGSNRPQELSVQGRILEAAIEAAANAIINIKDCLNEWDGKVGDGDCGSTLFRGAAAIVEDMRNYYPLNDAAETINEIGSSVERVMGGTSGIIYSIFCKAAYAKLKENNLPFVESRQCKMMLLRQCRGFVDLHLTYPSYQGLMHLKHPLLQSASDWWI
;
A
#
# COMPACT_ATOMS: atom_id res chain seq x y z
N MET A 1 -1.55 -11.26 24.38
CA MET A 1 -1.37 -10.35 25.54
C MET A 1 -1.72 -8.96 25.05
N ALA A 2 -2.47 -8.17 25.83
CA ALA A 2 -2.72 -6.78 25.46
C ALA A 2 -1.43 -5.98 25.63
N PHE A 3 -0.94 -5.36 24.55
CA PHE A 3 0.21 -4.47 24.60
C PHE A 3 -0.28 -3.03 24.75
N GLN A 4 0.50 -2.18 25.43
CA GLN A 4 0.23 -0.75 25.45
C GLN A 4 0.33 -0.22 24.01
N GLY A 5 -0.74 0.42 23.56
CA GLY A 5 -0.80 1.02 22.24
C GLY A 5 0.32 2.03 22.04
N LYS A 6 1.05 1.94 20.93
CA LYS A 6 2.10 2.88 20.57
C LYS A 6 1.53 3.95 19.65
N LYS A 7 1.63 5.22 20.04
CA LYS A 7 1.22 6.36 19.23
C LYS A 7 2.26 7.48 19.37
N LEU A 8 2.42 8.27 18.32
CA LEU A 8 3.20 9.49 18.32
C LEU A 8 2.24 10.65 18.62
N MET A 9 2.11 10.99 19.91
CA MET A 9 1.25 12.05 20.42
C MET A 9 1.73 12.43 21.82
N ASP A 10 1.45 13.66 22.23
CA ASP A 10 1.79 14.15 23.57
C ASP A 10 0.71 13.72 24.58
N ASP A 11 -0.53 14.18 24.40
CA ASP A 11 -1.70 13.76 25.19
C ASP A 11 -2.78 13.12 24.29
N PRO A 12 -3.27 11.90 24.61
CA PRO A 12 -4.39 11.28 23.91
C PRO A 12 -5.67 12.13 23.82
N ASP A 13 -5.94 12.97 24.83
CA ASP A 13 -7.16 13.80 24.88
C ASP A 13 -7.07 15.01 23.92
N ASP A 14 -5.86 15.46 23.62
CA ASP A 14 -5.58 16.58 22.69
C ASP A 14 -5.31 16.12 21.25
N ALA A 15 -5.29 14.81 20.98
CA ALA A 15 -4.88 14.25 19.69
C ALA A 15 -5.60 14.86 18.46
N VAL A 16 -6.89 15.21 18.59
CA VAL A 16 -7.65 15.85 17.51
C VAL A 16 -7.28 17.33 17.35
N THR A 17 -7.02 18.02 18.47
CA THR A 17 -6.58 19.42 18.51
C THR A 17 -5.22 19.54 17.81
N ASP A 18 -4.25 18.73 18.23
CA ASP A 18 -2.89 18.70 17.67
C ASP A 18 -2.90 18.37 16.17
N PHE A 19 -3.76 17.43 15.75
CA PHE A 19 -3.94 17.11 14.34
C PHE A 19 -4.42 18.33 13.53
N ILE A 20 -5.43 19.05 14.02
CA ILE A 20 -6.00 20.21 13.33
C ILE A 20 -4.96 21.34 13.24
N GLU A 21 -4.20 21.58 14.30
CA GLU A 21 -3.11 22.57 14.30
C GLU A 21 -2.05 22.22 13.25
N GLY A 22 -1.59 20.97 13.24
CA GLY A 22 -0.63 20.50 12.23
C GLY A 22 -1.17 20.58 10.80
N LEU A 23 -2.46 20.30 10.60
CA LEU A 23 -3.11 20.41 9.30
C LEU A 23 -3.14 21.86 8.79
N VAL A 24 -3.55 22.80 9.62
CA VAL A 24 -3.62 24.24 9.27
C VAL A 24 -2.23 24.82 9.02
N GLU A 25 -1.23 24.43 9.82
CA GLU A 25 0.16 24.84 9.60
C GLU A 25 0.73 24.27 8.29
N THR A 26 0.32 23.05 7.91
CA THR A 26 0.77 22.41 6.66
C THR A 26 0.09 23.02 5.42
N TYR A 27 -1.19 23.38 5.53
CA TYR A 27 -2.00 23.84 4.40
C TYR A 27 -2.57 25.24 4.67
N PRO A 28 -1.89 26.32 4.23
CA PRO A 28 -2.27 27.71 4.53
C PRO A 28 -3.65 28.15 4.02
N ALA A 29 -4.28 27.37 3.14
CA ALA A 29 -5.64 27.61 2.66
C ALA A 29 -6.72 27.07 3.63
N LEU A 30 -6.33 26.31 4.66
CA LEU A 30 -7.20 25.76 5.68
C LEU A 30 -7.05 26.54 6.97
N HIS A 31 -8.17 26.75 7.67
CA HIS A 31 -8.21 27.43 8.96
C HIS A 31 -9.18 26.70 9.89
N TYR A 32 -8.96 26.82 11.19
CA TYR A 32 -9.97 26.49 12.18
C TYR A 32 -10.93 27.66 12.39
N LEU A 33 -12.18 27.37 12.76
CA LEU A 33 -13.18 28.39 13.12
C LEU A 33 -12.85 29.04 14.47
N ASP A 34 -13.22 30.32 14.64
CA ASP A 34 -13.14 31.01 15.93
C ASP A 34 -14.02 30.29 16.98
N GLY A 35 -13.42 29.92 18.11
CA GLY A 35 -13.98 28.98 19.08
C GLY A 35 -13.19 27.67 19.24
N PHE A 36 -12.13 27.47 18.46
CA PHE A 36 -11.13 26.42 18.69
C PHE A 36 -10.39 26.65 20.03
N PRO A 37 -10.10 25.61 20.83
CA PRO A 37 -10.25 24.18 20.54
C PRO A 37 -11.60 23.55 20.92
N GLN A 38 -12.54 24.30 21.50
CA GLN A 38 -13.84 23.75 21.92
C GLN A 38 -14.74 23.43 20.72
N ILE A 39 -14.65 24.23 19.66
CA ILE A 39 -15.34 24.04 18.37
C ILE A 39 -14.31 23.65 17.32
N LYS A 40 -14.22 22.35 17.02
CA LYS A 40 -13.27 21.76 16.08
C LYS A 40 -13.85 21.75 14.66
N VAL A 41 -13.80 22.88 13.98
CA VAL A 41 -14.27 23.05 12.59
C VAL A 41 -13.13 23.52 11.72
N VAL A 42 -12.84 22.78 10.66
CA VAL A 42 -11.86 23.17 9.63
C VAL A 42 -12.59 23.68 8.40
N LEU A 43 -12.17 24.82 7.85
CA LEU A 43 -12.79 25.50 6.71
C LEU A 43 -11.75 26.17 5.81
N CYS A 44 -12.13 26.55 4.59
CA CYS A 44 -11.26 27.31 3.69
C CYS A 44 -11.08 28.76 4.14
N SER A 45 -9.89 29.34 3.93
CA SER A 45 -9.62 30.78 4.15
C SER A 45 -10.60 31.67 3.39
N ASP A 46 -10.87 31.31 2.14
CA ASP A 46 -11.66 32.09 1.19
C ASP A 46 -13.11 31.58 1.20
N ILE A 47 -13.83 31.84 2.30
CA ILE A 47 -15.23 31.45 2.45
C ILE A 47 -16.08 32.17 1.38
N SER A 48 -16.55 31.42 0.38
CA SER A 48 -17.47 31.91 -0.63
C SER A 48 -18.92 31.62 -0.24
N THR A 49 -19.74 32.66 -0.16
CA THR A 49 -21.17 32.57 0.16
C THR A 49 -22.08 32.63 -1.07
N ASP A 50 -21.50 32.71 -2.27
CA ASP A 50 -22.21 32.85 -3.55
C ASP A 50 -22.63 31.52 -4.17
N LYS A 51 -22.20 30.40 -3.58
CA LYS A 51 -22.52 29.02 -3.98
C LYS A 51 -23.07 28.21 -2.81
N VAL A 52 -23.56 27.01 -3.10
CA VAL A 52 -23.98 26.06 -2.07
C VAL A 52 -22.75 25.62 -1.27
N ALA A 53 -22.83 25.70 0.06
CA ALA A 53 -21.77 25.16 0.91
C ALA A 53 -21.93 23.64 1.06
N VAL A 54 -20.84 22.88 0.96
CA VAL A 54 -20.86 21.43 1.15
C VAL A 54 -20.10 21.10 2.44
N ILE A 55 -20.81 20.57 3.43
CA ILE A 55 -20.26 20.33 4.77
C ILE A 55 -20.31 18.83 5.06
N SER A 56 -19.25 18.30 5.64
CA SER A 56 -19.19 16.92 6.14
C SER A 56 -18.53 16.89 7.51
N GLY A 57 -18.47 15.72 8.14
CA GLY A 57 -17.77 15.52 9.39
C GLY A 57 -18.03 14.16 10.01
N GLY A 58 -17.77 14.07 11.30
CA GLY A 58 -17.91 12.86 12.10
C GLY A 58 -16.77 12.74 13.11
N GLY A 59 -16.65 11.57 13.74
CA GLY A 59 -15.51 11.27 14.60
C GLY A 59 -14.18 11.36 13.86
N SER A 60 -13.14 11.79 14.57
CA SER A 60 -11.76 11.81 14.08
C SER A 60 -11.14 10.42 14.13
N GLY A 61 -9.95 10.25 13.54
CA GLY A 61 -9.27 8.96 13.39
C GLY A 61 -9.44 8.32 12.01
N HIS A 62 -9.95 9.08 11.05
CA HIS A 62 -10.14 8.66 9.66
C HIS A 62 -9.32 9.49 8.67
N GLU A 63 -8.35 10.24 9.17
CA GLU A 63 -7.58 11.22 8.40
C GLU A 63 -6.97 10.56 7.15
N PRO A 64 -7.04 11.21 5.97
CA PRO A 64 -7.41 12.61 5.77
C PRO A 64 -8.91 12.93 5.81
N ALA A 65 -9.79 11.94 5.94
CA ALA A 65 -11.23 12.22 6.05
C ALA A 65 -11.55 12.91 7.39
N HIS A 66 -12.25 14.04 7.43
CA HIS A 66 -12.78 14.82 6.29
C HIS A 66 -11.98 16.11 6.01
N ALA A 67 -11.22 16.60 6.97
CA ALA A 67 -10.58 17.91 6.91
C ALA A 67 -9.56 18.05 5.76
N GLY A 68 -8.90 16.96 5.36
CA GLY A 68 -8.01 16.94 4.19
C GLY A 68 -8.73 17.07 2.84
N PHE A 69 -10.06 17.02 2.83
CA PHE A 69 -10.91 17.20 1.66
C PHE A 69 -11.64 18.55 1.64
N VAL A 70 -11.28 19.46 2.55
CA VAL A 70 -11.73 20.84 2.54
C VAL A 70 -10.95 21.62 1.48
N GLY A 71 -11.65 22.32 0.60
CA GLY A 71 -11.06 23.02 -0.54
C GLY A 71 -12.10 23.37 -1.60
N GLU A 72 -11.81 24.42 -2.38
CA GLU A 72 -12.58 24.78 -3.58
C GLU A 72 -12.78 23.54 -4.48
N GLY A 73 -13.99 23.32 -4.99
CA GLY A 73 -14.34 22.12 -5.76
C GLY A 73 -14.56 20.83 -4.95
N MET A 74 -14.56 20.88 -3.61
CA MET A 74 -14.87 19.75 -2.72
C MET A 74 -15.66 20.21 -1.46
N LEU A 75 -15.18 19.99 -0.23
CA LEU A 75 -15.88 20.42 0.99
C LEU A 75 -15.58 21.88 1.31
N SER A 76 -16.60 22.63 1.75
CA SER A 76 -16.47 23.99 2.30
C SER A 76 -16.00 23.98 3.75
N ALA A 77 -16.44 22.99 4.53
CA ALA A 77 -16.01 22.78 5.91
C ALA A 77 -16.09 21.30 6.32
N ALA A 78 -15.25 20.93 7.28
CA ALA A 78 -15.27 19.64 7.96
C ALA A 78 -15.45 19.85 9.48
N ILE A 79 -16.43 19.16 10.07
CA ILE A 79 -16.71 19.19 11.50
C ILE A 79 -16.06 17.97 12.15
N CYS A 80 -15.06 18.19 12.99
CA CYS A 80 -14.27 17.13 13.61
C CYS A 80 -14.81 16.86 15.03
N GLY A 81 -15.31 15.65 15.27
CA GLY A 81 -15.58 15.16 16.62
C GLY A 81 -14.32 14.56 17.26
N ASP A 82 -14.46 14.07 18.49
CA ASP A 82 -13.37 13.29 19.10
C ASP A 82 -13.17 11.95 18.37
N VAL A 83 -12.12 11.21 18.73
CA VAL A 83 -11.77 9.96 18.05
C VAL A 83 -12.95 8.99 18.05
N PHE A 84 -13.40 8.61 16.85
CA PHE A 84 -14.56 7.74 16.58
C PHE A 84 -15.89 8.18 17.21
N THR A 85 -16.02 9.45 17.59
CA THR A 85 -17.22 10.00 18.22
C THR A 85 -17.77 11.16 17.38
N SER A 86 -19.05 11.10 16.99
CA SER A 86 -19.70 12.19 16.24
C SER A 86 -19.49 13.55 16.93
N PRO A 87 -19.27 14.64 16.17
CA PRO A 87 -19.16 15.97 16.75
C PRO A 87 -20.47 16.38 17.45
N PRO A 88 -20.38 17.24 18.47
CA PRO A 88 -21.55 17.78 19.15
C PRO A 88 -22.34 18.71 18.22
N VAL A 89 -23.64 18.83 18.48
CA VAL A 89 -24.59 19.63 17.69
C VAL A 89 -24.13 21.08 17.54
N ASP A 90 -23.62 21.70 18.61
CA ASP A 90 -23.18 23.09 18.61
C ASP A 90 -22.01 23.32 17.64
N SER A 91 -21.06 22.37 17.54
CA SER A 91 -19.96 22.45 16.57
C SER A 91 -20.44 22.33 15.13
N ILE A 92 -21.40 21.45 14.87
CA ILE A 92 -22.01 21.30 13.54
C ILE A 92 -22.74 22.58 13.15
N LEU A 93 -23.55 23.12 14.07
CA LEU A 93 -24.32 24.34 13.86
C LEU A 93 -23.40 25.56 13.67
N ALA A 94 -22.29 25.65 14.41
CA ALA A 94 -21.27 26.67 14.22
C ALA A 94 -20.66 26.60 12.80
N GLY A 95 -20.32 25.39 12.33
CA GLY A 95 -19.84 25.18 10.97
C GLY A 95 -20.87 25.59 9.91
N ILE A 96 -22.15 25.21 10.08
CA ILE A 96 -23.24 25.63 9.18
C ILE A 96 -23.31 27.16 9.10
N ARG A 97 -23.37 27.84 10.25
CA ARG A 97 -23.46 29.31 10.31
C ARG A 97 -22.24 29.99 9.67
N ALA A 98 -21.05 29.40 9.82
CA ALA A 98 -19.81 29.99 9.33
C ALA A 98 -19.71 30.01 7.80
N VAL A 99 -20.18 28.96 7.11
CA VAL A 99 -19.96 28.82 5.66
C VAL A 99 -21.21 28.92 4.81
N THR A 100 -22.41 28.96 5.40
CA THR A 100 -23.67 28.92 4.64
C THR A 100 -24.16 30.30 4.25
N GLY A 101 -24.14 30.60 2.94
CA GLY A 101 -24.76 31.79 2.36
C GLY A 101 -26.24 31.63 1.96
N PRO A 102 -26.83 32.61 1.24
CA PRO A 102 -28.23 32.59 0.80
C PRO A 102 -28.62 31.40 -0.11
N LYS A 103 -27.61 30.76 -0.73
CA LYS A 103 -27.75 29.56 -1.56
C LYS A 103 -27.99 28.29 -0.74
N GLY A 104 -27.73 28.31 0.57
CA GLY A 104 -27.89 27.19 1.47
C GLY A 104 -26.70 26.24 1.51
N CYS A 105 -26.83 25.15 2.26
CA CYS A 105 -25.79 24.14 2.40
C CYS A 105 -26.32 22.71 2.32
N LEU A 106 -25.46 21.82 1.87
CA LEU A 106 -25.65 20.38 1.87
C LEU A 106 -24.79 19.76 2.96
N LEU A 107 -25.40 18.98 3.85
CA LEU A 107 -24.70 18.13 4.81
C LEU A 107 -24.55 16.72 4.23
N ILE A 108 -23.31 16.26 4.06
CA ILE A 108 -23.01 14.86 3.68
C ILE A 108 -22.64 14.11 4.96
N VAL A 109 -23.44 13.12 5.32
CA VAL A 109 -23.35 12.45 6.62
C VAL A 109 -23.16 10.95 6.42
N LYS A 110 -22.10 10.39 6.99
CA LYS A 110 -21.87 8.92 6.98
C LYS A 110 -23.01 8.25 7.76
N ASN A 111 -23.49 7.09 7.32
CA ASN A 111 -24.60 6.39 7.96
C ASN A 111 -24.18 5.68 9.26
N TYR A 112 -23.92 6.49 10.28
CA TYR A 112 -23.74 6.09 11.68
C TYR A 112 -24.79 6.77 12.54
N THR A 113 -25.29 6.07 13.55
CA THR A 113 -26.39 6.58 14.39
C THR A 113 -26.04 7.91 15.05
N GLY A 114 -24.83 8.03 15.62
CA GLY A 114 -24.37 9.28 16.24
C GLY A 114 -24.32 10.44 15.24
N ASP A 115 -23.68 10.22 14.09
CA ASP A 115 -23.58 11.22 13.01
C ASP A 115 -24.99 11.65 12.54
N ARG A 116 -25.90 10.71 12.28
CA ARG A 116 -27.28 11.00 11.82
C ARG A 116 -28.08 11.84 12.81
N LEU A 117 -28.01 11.49 14.10
CA LEU A 117 -28.78 12.19 15.13
C LEU A 117 -28.23 13.61 15.35
N ASN A 118 -26.90 13.75 15.47
CA ASN A 118 -26.28 15.05 15.72
C ASN A 118 -26.40 16.00 14.53
N PHE A 119 -26.07 15.54 13.32
CA PHE A 119 -26.22 16.37 12.11
C PHE A 119 -27.69 16.65 11.78
N GLY A 120 -28.59 15.69 12.01
CA GLY A 120 -30.01 15.88 11.84
C GLY A 120 -30.58 16.96 12.75
N LEU A 121 -30.24 16.92 14.05
CA LEU A 121 -30.67 17.94 15.00
C LEU A 121 -30.08 19.32 14.68
N ALA A 122 -28.79 19.39 14.31
CA ALA A 122 -28.14 20.64 13.90
C ALA A 122 -28.81 21.24 12.64
N ALA A 123 -29.19 20.40 11.67
CA ALA A 123 -29.89 20.87 10.47
C ALA A 123 -31.28 21.43 10.79
N GLU A 124 -32.06 20.79 11.65
CA GLU A 124 -33.38 21.30 12.06
C GLU A 124 -33.26 22.62 12.84
N GLN A 125 -32.24 22.76 13.70
CA GLN A 125 -31.94 24.02 14.36
C GLN A 125 -31.54 25.12 13.37
N ALA A 126 -30.64 24.83 12.42
CA ALA A 126 -30.25 25.78 11.38
C ALA A 126 -31.44 26.20 10.49
N LYS A 127 -32.34 25.28 10.14
CA LYS A 127 -33.58 25.61 9.41
C LYS A 127 -34.48 26.55 10.21
N SER A 128 -34.58 26.35 11.53
CA SER A 128 -35.33 27.25 12.42
C SER A 128 -34.74 28.66 12.48
N GLU A 129 -33.43 28.79 12.25
CA GLU A 129 -32.71 30.07 12.12
C GLU A 129 -32.81 30.70 10.72
N GLY A 130 -33.47 30.02 9.77
CA GLY A 130 -33.70 30.51 8.40
C GLY A 130 -32.67 30.04 7.36
N TYR A 131 -31.72 29.17 7.72
CA TYR A 131 -30.81 28.57 6.76
C TYR A 131 -31.53 27.52 5.89
N LYS A 132 -31.16 27.45 4.61
CA LYS A 132 -31.58 26.38 3.72
C LYS A 132 -30.59 25.23 3.84
N VAL A 133 -31.05 24.07 4.31
CA VAL A 133 -30.19 22.92 4.59
C VAL A 133 -30.81 21.65 4.01
N GLU A 134 -30.03 20.94 3.20
CA GLU A 134 -30.34 19.57 2.76
C GLU A 134 -29.37 18.57 3.40
N ILE A 135 -29.78 17.32 3.54
CA ILE A 135 -28.93 16.24 4.09
C ILE A 135 -28.92 15.06 3.13
N VAL A 136 -27.72 14.57 2.82
CA VAL A 136 -27.51 13.29 2.13
C VAL A 136 -26.78 12.34 3.07
N ILE A 137 -27.43 11.19 3.32
CA ILE A 137 -26.83 10.10 4.09
C ILE A 137 -26.08 9.17 3.14
N VAL A 138 -24.82 8.88 3.44
CA VAL A 138 -24.00 7.94 2.68
C VAL A 138 -23.90 6.61 3.43
N GLY A 139 -24.44 5.56 2.82
CA GLY A 139 -24.34 4.18 3.28
C GLY A 139 -23.86 3.29 2.16
N ASP A 140 -22.55 3.27 1.93
CA ASP A 140 -21.89 2.57 0.83
C ASP A 140 -21.37 1.17 1.23
N ASP A 141 -21.31 0.81 2.51
CA ASP A 141 -20.84 -0.51 2.93
C ASP A 141 -21.72 -1.67 2.40
N CYS A 142 -21.10 -2.66 1.79
CA CYS A 142 -21.72 -3.85 1.23
C CYS A 142 -21.45 -5.12 2.05
N ALA A 143 -20.71 -5.03 3.17
CA ALA A 143 -20.28 -6.20 3.93
C ALA A 143 -21.43 -6.96 4.62
N LEU A 144 -22.46 -6.27 5.08
CA LEU A 144 -23.49 -6.83 5.96
C LEU A 144 -24.88 -6.84 5.27
N PRO A 145 -25.28 -7.96 4.64
CA PRO A 145 -26.61 -8.07 4.06
C PRO A 145 -27.72 -8.03 5.13
N PRO A 146 -28.95 -7.60 4.81
CA PRO A 146 -30.07 -7.69 5.73
C PRO A 146 -30.31 -9.16 6.13
N PRO A 147 -30.58 -9.48 7.42
CA PRO A 147 -30.93 -8.58 8.51
C PRO A 147 -29.75 -8.12 9.39
N ARG A 148 -28.48 -8.47 9.08
CA ARG A 148 -27.34 -8.16 9.96
C ARG A 148 -27.01 -6.65 10.08
N GLY A 149 -27.51 -5.83 9.15
CA GLY A 149 -27.39 -4.36 9.13
C GLY A 149 -28.70 -3.64 9.48
N ILE A 150 -29.24 -3.84 10.68
CA ILE A 150 -30.56 -3.32 11.11
C ILE A 150 -30.66 -1.78 11.01
N ALA A 151 -29.55 -1.06 11.21
CA ALA A 151 -29.47 0.41 11.10
C ALA A 151 -29.21 0.92 9.66
N GLY A 152 -29.11 0.02 8.69
CA GLY A 152 -28.69 0.29 7.32
C GLY A 152 -27.20 0.01 7.07
N ARG A 153 -26.74 0.31 5.85
CA ARG A 153 -25.34 0.16 5.42
C ARG A 153 -24.46 1.24 6.04
N ARG A 154 -23.30 0.91 6.60
CA ARG A 154 -22.34 1.91 7.14
C ARG A 154 -21.83 2.85 6.04
N GLY A 155 -21.43 4.06 6.41
CA GLY A 155 -20.76 5.00 5.50
C GLY A 155 -19.24 4.90 5.61
N LEU A 156 -18.56 4.49 4.55
CA LEU A 156 -17.12 4.21 4.46
C LEU A 156 -16.47 5.09 3.37
N ALA A 157 -15.35 4.62 2.80
CA ALA A 157 -14.48 5.36 1.88
C ALA A 157 -15.18 5.89 0.61
N GLY A 158 -16.28 5.26 0.16
CA GLY A 158 -17.08 5.74 -0.97
C GLY A 158 -17.68 7.13 -0.73
N THR A 159 -17.81 7.55 0.53
CA THR A 159 -18.20 8.91 0.93
C THR A 159 -17.30 9.97 0.30
N ILE A 160 -16.00 9.70 0.12
CA ILE A 160 -15.06 10.68 -0.45
C ILE A 160 -15.36 10.95 -1.94
N LEU A 161 -15.85 9.95 -2.68
CA LEU A 161 -16.33 10.14 -4.05
C LEU A 161 -17.60 11.00 -4.08
N VAL A 162 -18.50 10.82 -3.10
CA VAL A 162 -19.72 11.64 -2.96
C VAL A 162 -19.36 13.09 -2.66
N HIS A 163 -18.39 13.34 -1.78
CA HIS A 163 -17.86 14.69 -1.51
C HIS A 163 -17.38 15.37 -2.78
N LYS A 164 -16.63 14.64 -3.62
CA LYS A 164 -16.10 15.18 -4.87
C LYS A 164 -17.21 15.53 -5.85
N VAL A 165 -18.22 14.66 -6.00
CA VAL A 165 -19.38 14.92 -6.86
C VAL A 165 -20.14 16.16 -6.40
N ALA A 166 -20.49 16.21 -5.11
CA ALA A 166 -21.25 17.31 -4.52
C ALA A 166 -20.49 18.64 -4.59
N GLY A 167 -19.21 18.65 -4.22
CA GLY A 167 -18.37 19.84 -4.25
C GLY A 167 -18.18 20.39 -5.66
N ALA A 168 -17.94 19.52 -6.65
CA ALA A 168 -17.85 19.94 -8.05
C ALA A 168 -19.19 20.43 -8.63
N ALA A 169 -20.32 19.89 -8.15
CA ALA A 169 -21.65 20.38 -8.52
C ALA A 169 -21.90 21.78 -7.93
N ALA A 170 -21.56 21.98 -6.65
CA ALA A 170 -21.66 23.27 -5.99
C ALA A 170 -20.73 24.32 -6.63
N GLU A 171 -19.50 23.95 -6.99
CA GLU A 171 -18.54 24.83 -7.68
C GLU A 171 -19.04 25.24 -9.08
N ALA A 172 -19.76 24.35 -9.76
CA ALA A 172 -20.43 24.67 -11.02
C ALA A 172 -21.65 25.59 -10.86
N GLY A 173 -21.96 26.05 -9.64
CA GLY A 173 -23.02 27.02 -9.36
C GLY A 173 -24.44 26.44 -9.33
N LEU A 174 -24.58 25.11 -9.21
CA LEU A 174 -25.89 24.47 -9.15
C LEU A 174 -26.66 24.89 -7.87
N PRO A 175 -28.01 24.96 -7.92
CA PRO A 175 -28.81 25.25 -6.74
C PRO A 175 -28.79 24.06 -5.76
N LEU A 176 -29.09 24.33 -4.49
CA LEU A 176 -29.01 23.34 -3.39
C LEU A 176 -29.74 22.03 -3.70
N ALA A 177 -30.94 22.09 -4.27
CA ALA A 177 -31.72 20.90 -4.61
C ALA A 177 -31.01 19.99 -5.62
N ASP A 178 -30.35 20.58 -6.63
CA ASP A 178 -29.65 19.83 -7.67
C ASP A 178 -28.32 19.27 -7.14
N VAL A 179 -27.61 20.02 -6.28
CA VAL A 179 -26.41 19.53 -5.59
C VAL A 179 -26.76 18.35 -4.69
N ALA A 180 -27.85 18.43 -3.93
CA ALA A 180 -28.35 17.33 -3.10
C ALA A 180 -28.77 16.11 -3.94
N ALA A 181 -29.41 16.34 -5.10
CA ALA A 181 -29.81 15.27 -6.01
C ALA A 181 -28.59 14.55 -6.63
N GLU A 182 -27.57 15.28 -7.11
CA GLU A 182 -26.33 14.69 -7.63
C GLU A 182 -25.58 13.91 -6.54
N ALA A 183 -25.48 14.45 -5.32
CA ALA A 183 -24.84 13.79 -4.20
C ALA A 183 -25.57 12.51 -3.76
N LYS A 184 -26.91 12.55 -3.71
CA LYS A 184 -27.74 11.37 -3.42
C LYS A 184 -27.60 10.31 -4.50
N TYR A 185 -27.64 10.70 -5.77
CA TYR A 185 -27.41 9.76 -6.87
C TYR A 185 -26.03 9.11 -6.77
N ALA A 186 -24.98 9.90 -6.51
CA ALA A 186 -23.63 9.37 -6.31
C ALA A 186 -23.55 8.38 -5.13
N SER A 187 -24.23 8.64 -4.02
CA SER A 187 -24.24 7.73 -2.86
C SER A 187 -24.96 6.41 -3.14
N GLU A 188 -25.99 6.43 -3.98
CA GLU A 188 -26.71 5.23 -4.44
C GLU A 188 -25.92 4.44 -5.50
N MET A 189 -24.97 5.07 -6.18
CA MET A 189 -24.13 4.45 -7.22
C MET A 189 -22.82 3.85 -6.70
N VAL A 190 -22.54 3.93 -5.39
CA VAL A 190 -21.28 3.44 -4.81
C VAL A 190 -21.49 2.31 -3.79
N GLY A 191 -20.60 1.31 -3.87
CA GLY A 191 -20.53 0.21 -2.92
C GLY A 191 -19.10 -0.06 -2.50
N THR A 192 -18.91 -0.31 -1.21
CA THR A 192 -17.60 -0.43 -0.57
C THR A 192 -17.57 -1.66 0.31
N MET A 193 -16.45 -2.37 0.35
CA MET A 193 -16.21 -3.38 1.37
C MET A 193 -14.74 -3.35 1.80
N GLY A 194 -14.54 -3.36 3.11
CA GLY A 194 -13.23 -3.37 3.76
C GLY A 194 -12.74 -4.77 4.10
N VAL A 195 -11.45 -4.89 4.31
CA VAL A 195 -10.74 -6.08 4.77
C VAL A 195 -9.61 -5.63 5.70
N ALA A 196 -9.50 -6.24 6.87
CA ALA A 196 -8.52 -5.87 7.88
C ALA A 196 -7.66 -7.05 8.32
N LEU A 197 -6.36 -6.80 8.46
CA LEU A 197 -5.35 -7.72 9.01
C LEU A 197 -5.15 -7.50 10.51
N SER A 198 -5.42 -6.29 11.00
CA SER A 198 -5.42 -5.93 12.42
C SER A 198 -6.60 -5.01 12.73
N VAL A 199 -6.94 -4.87 14.00
CA VAL A 199 -7.80 -3.77 14.46
C VAL A 199 -6.95 -2.54 14.75
N CYS A 200 -7.58 -1.37 14.76
CA CYS A 200 -6.92 -0.13 15.17
C CYS A 200 -6.69 -0.07 16.68
N THR A 201 -5.68 0.71 17.06
CA THR A 201 -5.38 1.09 18.44
C THR A 201 -5.94 2.48 18.71
N LEU A 202 -6.85 2.62 19.67
CA LEU A 202 -7.33 3.93 20.12
C LEU A 202 -6.25 4.65 20.96
N PRO A 203 -6.11 5.98 20.85
CA PRO A 203 -5.26 6.77 21.73
C PRO A 203 -5.55 6.49 23.22
N GLY A 204 -4.50 6.31 24.02
CA GLY A 204 -4.62 6.03 25.46
C GLY A 204 -5.18 4.64 25.83
N GLN A 205 -5.54 3.80 24.86
CA GLN A 205 -6.13 2.48 25.10
C GLN A 205 -5.16 1.34 24.79
N LEU A 206 -5.48 0.15 25.29
CA LEU A 206 -4.77 -1.08 24.94
C LEU A 206 -5.09 -1.51 23.50
N THR A 207 -4.09 -2.02 22.79
CA THR A 207 -4.33 -2.63 21.47
C THR A 207 -5.07 -3.95 21.65
N SER A 208 -6.23 -4.07 21.00
CA SER A 208 -6.99 -5.31 20.95
C SER A 208 -6.34 -6.30 19.98
N ASP A 209 -6.24 -7.57 20.38
CA ASP A 209 -5.73 -8.67 19.55
C ASP A 209 -6.88 -9.61 19.14
N ARG A 210 -8.10 -9.09 18.92
CA ARG A 210 -9.28 -9.95 18.72
C ARG A 210 -9.21 -10.83 17.46
N LEU A 211 -8.37 -10.48 16.49
CA LEU A 211 -8.16 -11.28 15.28
C LEU A 211 -7.17 -12.41 15.55
N GLY A 212 -6.11 -12.14 16.31
CA GLY A 212 -5.03 -13.09 16.52
C GLY A 212 -4.10 -13.27 15.30
N PRO A 213 -3.01 -14.03 15.46
CA PRO A 213 -2.00 -14.19 14.41
C PRO A 213 -2.53 -15.00 13.22
N GLY A 214 -2.17 -14.58 12.01
CA GLY A 214 -2.53 -15.30 10.78
C GLY A 214 -4.03 -15.26 10.44
N LYS A 215 -4.78 -14.33 11.03
CA LYS A 215 -6.19 -14.10 10.72
C LYS A 215 -6.38 -12.77 10.02
N MET A 216 -7.52 -12.64 9.36
CA MET A 216 -8.01 -11.40 8.76
C MET A 216 -9.52 -11.33 8.90
N GLU A 217 -10.09 -10.13 8.86
CA GLU A 217 -11.53 -9.93 8.95
C GLU A 217 -12.08 -9.27 7.69
N LEU A 218 -13.13 -9.88 7.16
CA LEU A 218 -13.84 -9.43 5.97
C LEU A 218 -14.98 -8.52 6.41
N GLY A 219 -15.00 -7.29 5.90
CA GLY A 219 -16.05 -6.32 6.17
C GLY A 219 -15.94 -5.60 7.50
N LEU A 220 -14.76 -5.53 8.12
CA LEU A 220 -14.53 -4.77 9.35
C LEU A 220 -14.86 -3.28 9.13
N GLY A 221 -15.57 -2.66 10.08
CA GLY A 221 -15.95 -1.25 10.00
C GLY A 221 -14.83 -0.28 10.38
N ILE A 222 -14.95 0.99 9.97
CA ILE A 222 -13.90 2.00 10.20
C ILE A 222 -13.73 2.42 11.67
N HIS A 223 -14.62 2.03 12.59
CA HIS A 223 -14.42 2.27 14.04
C HIS A 223 -14.04 0.99 14.78
N GLY A 224 -13.61 -0.06 14.06
CA GLY A 224 -13.28 -1.36 14.66
C GLY A 224 -14.46 -2.32 14.79
N GLU A 225 -15.65 -1.96 14.28
CA GLU A 225 -16.86 -2.76 14.43
C GLU A 225 -16.72 -4.13 13.73
N PRO A 226 -17.29 -5.20 14.31
CA PRO A 226 -17.24 -6.54 13.71
C PRO A 226 -17.67 -6.55 12.24
N GLY A 227 -16.92 -7.32 11.45
CA GLY A 227 -17.21 -7.54 10.05
C GLY A 227 -18.18 -8.69 9.81
N ALA A 228 -18.24 -9.12 8.56
CA ALA A 228 -19.04 -10.24 8.12
C ALA A 228 -18.48 -11.59 8.60
N ALA A 229 -17.15 -11.74 8.61
CA ALA A 229 -16.46 -12.96 9.02
C ALA A 229 -14.99 -12.72 9.35
N VAL A 230 -14.46 -13.48 10.32
CA VAL A 230 -13.02 -13.65 10.56
C VAL A 230 -12.56 -14.94 9.91
N VAL A 231 -11.52 -14.88 9.08
CA VAL A 231 -11.00 -16.01 8.29
C VAL A 231 -9.47 -16.11 8.47
N ASP A 232 -8.89 -17.23 8.04
CA ASP A 232 -7.43 -17.35 7.91
C ASP A 232 -6.89 -16.33 6.91
N LEU A 233 -5.64 -15.90 7.09
CA LEU A 233 -4.98 -14.99 6.15
C LEU A 233 -4.94 -15.62 4.76
N LEU A 234 -5.52 -14.91 3.79
CA LEU A 234 -5.61 -15.34 2.40
C LEU A 234 -4.67 -14.52 1.50
N PRO A 235 -4.17 -15.09 0.40
CA PRO A 235 -3.53 -14.32 -0.66
C PRO A 235 -4.47 -13.22 -1.19
N VAL A 236 -3.93 -12.12 -1.72
CA VAL A 236 -4.73 -10.96 -2.15
C VAL A 236 -5.75 -11.30 -3.25
N ASP A 237 -5.45 -12.24 -4.14
CA ASP A 237 -6.32 -12.60 -5.27
C ASP A 237 -7.71 -13.14 -4.86
N PRO A 238 -7.82 -14.16 -3.98
CA PRO A 238 -9.12 -14.60 -3.45
C PRO A 238 -9.78 -13.54 -2.56
N VAL A 239 -9.02 -12.72 -1.83
CA VAL A 239 -9.58 -11.62 -1.02
C VAL A 239 -10.31 -10.61 -1.91
N VAL A 240 -9.64 -10.14 -2.96
CA VAL A 240 -10.25 -9.22 -3.94
C VAL A 240 -11.46 -9.86 -4.59
N SER A 241 -11.38 -11.13 -4.97
CA SER A 241 -12.51 -11.86 -5.56
C SER A 241 -13.73 -11.86 -4.63
N HIS A 242 -13.54 -12.11 -3.33
CA HIS A 242 -14.61 -12.06 -2.34
C HIS A 242 -15.21 -10.66 -2.19
N VAL A 243 -14.37 -9.63 -2.09
CA VAL A 243 -14.79 -8.22 -2.00
C VAL A 243 -15.64 -7.83 -3.21
N LEU A 244 -15.18 -8.16 -4.43
CA LEU A 244 -15.91 -7.88 -5.66
C LEU A 244 -17.25 -8.62 -5.74
N GLN A 245 -17.29 -9.89 -5.33
CA GLN A 245 -18.52 -10.68 -5.28
C GLN A 245 -19.57 -10.07 -4.35
N GLN A 246 -19.16 -9.53 -3.19
CA GLN A 246 -20.08 -8.88 -2.27
C GLN A 246 -20.61 -7.55 -2.83
N ILE A 247 -19.74 -6.69 -3.35
CA ILE A 247 -20.13 -5.39 -3.90
C ILE A 247 -21.04 -5.55 -5.13
N LEU A 248 -20.74 -6.53 -6.00
CA LEU A 248 -21.47 -6.79 -7.25
C LEU A 248 -22.56 -7.86 -7.10
N SER A 249 -22.94 -8.20 -5.86
CA SER A 249 -23.89 -9.28 -5.59
C SER A 249 -25.26 -8.98 -6.20
N LYS A 250 -25.79 -9.98 -6.93
CA LYS A 250 -27.16 -9.94 -7.47
C LYS A 250 -28.23 -10.19 -6.42
N ASP A 251 -27.85 -10.71 -5.25
CA ASP A 251 -28.79 -11.01 -4.17
C ASP A 251 -29.09 -9.75 -3.35
N THR A 252 -28.08 -8.93 -3.08
CA THR A 252 -28.24 -7.68 -2.34
C THR A 252 -28.61 -6.51 -3.24
N GLN A 253 -28.11 -6.50 -4.49
CA GLN A 253 -28.29 -5.42 -5.47
C GLN A 253 -28.00 -4.02 -4.90
N TYR A 254 -27.03 -3.92 -3.98
CA TYR A 254 -26.70 -2.66 -3.31
C TYR A 254 -26.25 -1.55 -4.26
N VAL A 255 -25.70 -1.93 -5.41
CA VAL A 255 -25.29 -1.00 -6.47
C VAL A 255 -25.76 -1.54 -7.82
N PRO A 256 -26.38 -0.72 -8.69
CA PRO A 256 -26.95 -1.18 -9.96
C PRO A 256 -25.88 -1.34 -11.06
N ILE A 257 -24.83 -2.12 -10.80
CA ILE A 257 -23.74 -2.42 -11.73
C ILE A 257 -24.02 -3.72 -12.47
N THR A 258 -23.96 -3.65 -13.79
CA THR A 258 -24.11 -4.80 -14.69
C THR A 258 -22.99 -4.84 -15.71
N ARG A 259 -22.79 -5.99 -16.38
CA ARG A 259 -21.80 -6.13 -17.46
C ARG A 259 -21.95 -5.01 -18.49
N GLY A 260 -20.84 -4.40 -18.90
CA GLY A 260 -20.82 -3.23 -19.78
C GLY A 260 -20.98 -1.89 -19.07
N SER A 261 -21.25 -1.87 -17.76
CA SER A 261 -21.26 -0.62 -16.98
C SER A 261 -19.86 -0.03 -16.92
N ARG A 262 -19.83 1.30 -16.90
CA ARG A 262 -18.63 2.09 -16.62
C ARG A 262 -18.51 2.30 -15.12
N VAL A 263 -17.31 2.15 -14.58
CA VAL A 263 -17.05 2.21 -13.14
C VAL A 263 -15.78 2.98 -12.81
N VAL A 264 -15.81 3.59 -11.63
CA VAL A 264 -14.67 4.18 -10.94
C VAL A 264 -14.35 3.32 -9.74
N VAL A 265 -13.06 3.09 -9.48
CA VAL A 265 -12.57 2.26 -8.39
C VAL A 265 -11.72 3.08 -7.45
N MET A 266 -11.91 2.91 -6.15
CA MET A 266 -11.03 3.45 -5.11
C MET A 266 -10.51 2.30 -4.25
N ILE A 267 -9.19 2.12 -4.26
CA ILE A 267 -8.46 1.23 -3.35
C ILE A 267 -7.95 2.09 -2.20
N ASN A 268 -8.59 1.96 -1.05
CA ASN A 268 -8.35 2.77 0.12
C ASN A 268 -7.59 1.99 1.19
N GLY A 269 -6.47 2.51 1.67
CA GLY A 269 -5.75 1.99 2.84
C GLY A 269 -6.44 2.40 4.14
N LEU A 270 -6.48 1.48 5.11
CA LEU A 270 -7.11 1.72 6.42
C LEU A 270 -6.17 2.33 7.47
N GLY A 271 -4.93 2.67 7.09
CA GLY A 271 -3.95 3.30 7.97
C GLY A 271 -2.55 2.72 7.82
N ALA A 272 -2.32 1.53 8.37
CA ALA A 272 -1.00 0.92 8.48
C ALA A 272 -0.60 0.06 7.26
N THR A 273 -1.41 0.02 6.20
CA THR A 273 -1.10 -0.77 4.99
C THR A 273 -0.18 -0.01 4.05
N PRO A 274 1.02 -0.55 3.73
CA PRO A 274 1.95 0.07 2.79
C PRO A 274 1.35 0.23 1.38
N ILE A 275 1.78 1.28 0.68
CA ILE A 275 1.34 1.55 -0.71
C ILE A 275 1.62 0.37 -1.66
N MET A 276 2.68 -0.40 -1.40
CA MET A 276 3.01 -1.61 -2.16
C MET A 276 1.86 -2.62 -2.13
N GLU A 277 1.27 -2.87 -0.95
CA GLU A 277 0.16 -3.79 -0.79
C GLU A 277 -1.12 -3.27 -1.45
N LEU A 278 -1.38 -1.96 -1.35
CA LEU A 278 -2.51 -1.32 -2.04
C LEU A 278 -2.37 -1.42 -3.57
N MET A 279 -1.16 -1.27 -4.10
CA MET A 279 -0.88 -1.44 -5.54
C MET A 279 -1.04 -2.89 -5.98
N ILE A 280 -0.70 -3.87 -5.14
CA ILE A 280 -0.99 -5.29 -5.40
C ILE A 280 -2.51 -5.51 -5.46
N ALA A 281 -3.27 -4.99 -4.50
CA ALA A 281 -4.73 -5.08 -4.51
C ALA A 281 -5.35 -4.41 -5.76
N SER A 282 -4.85 -3.24 -6.15
CA SER A 282 -5.24 -2.54 -7.38
C SER A 282 -4.95 -3.37 -8.64
N GLY A 283 -3.75 -3.94 -8.73
CA GLY A 283 -3.30 -4.81 -9.82
C GLY A 283 -4.10 -6.12 -9.95
N LYS A 284 -4.78 -6.57 -8.88
CA LYS A 284 -5.75 -7.67 -8.92
C LYS A 284 -7.16 -7.21 -9.24
N THR A 285 -7.57 -6.08 -8.68
CA THR A 285 -8.95 -5.56 -8.80
C THR A 285 -9.28 -5.16 -10.23
N VAL A 286 -8.42 -4.39 -10.87
CA VAL A 286 -8.71 -3.82 -12.20
C VAL A 286 -8.89 -4.91 -13.28
N PRO A 287 -7.96 -5.88 -13.45
CA PRO A 287 -8.15 -6.93 -14.45
C PRO A 287 -9.37 -7.81 -14.17
N LYS A 288 -9.69 -8.10 -12.91
CA LYS A 288 -10.89 -8.88 -12.55
C LYS A 288 -12.17 -8.16 -12.96
N LEU A 289 -12.27 -6.85 -12.68
CA LEU A 289 -13.41 -6.04 -13.12
C LEU A 289 -13.55 -6.03 -14.65
N GLN A 290 -12.46 -5.85 -15.38
CA GLN A 290 -12.48 -5.76 -16.84
C GLN A 290 -12.74 -7.10 -17.53
N VAL A 291 -12.04 -8.16 -17.12
CA VAL A 291 -12.05 -9.46 -17.81
C VAL A 291 -13.16 -10.37 -17.28
N GLU A 292 -13.23 -10.55 -15.96
CA GLU A 292 -14.17 -11.49 -15.33
C GLU A 292 -15.59 -10.88 -15.25
N HIS A 293 -15.70 -9.62 -14.84
CA HIS A 293 -16.99 -8.94 -14.69
C HIS A 293 -17.44 -8.15 -15.94
N GLY A 294 -16.54 -7.94 -16.92
CA GLY A 294 -16.86 -7.24 -18.16
C GLY A 294 -17.25 -5.77 -17.96
N LEU A 295 -16.59 -5.08 -17.04
CA LEU A 295 -16.83 -3.67 -16.70
C LEU A 295 -15.77 -2.75 -17.32
N ALA A 296 -16.17 -1.56 -17.73
CA ALA A 296 -15.23 -0.53 -18.19
C ALA A 296 -14.73 0.27 -16.98
N VAL A 297 -13.46 0.10 -16.60
CA VAL A 297 -12.87 0.80 -15.46
C VAL A 297 -12.22 2.10 -15.93
N ASP A 298 -12.88 3.23 -15.70
CA ASP A 298 -12.49 4.54 -16.22
C ASP A 298 -11.48 5.26 -15.32
N ARG A 299 -11.65 5.20 -14.00
CA ARG A 299 -10.75 5.82 -13.01
C ARG A 299 -10.38 4.82 -11.91
N VAL A 300 -9.14 4.92 -11.42
CA VAL A 300 -8.66 4.16 -10.26
C VAL A 300 -7.90 5.13 -9.36
N TYR A 301 -8.38 5.24 -8.13
CA TYR A 301 -7.71 5.96 -7.06
C TYR A 301 -7.10 4.93 -6.11
N THR A 302 -5.81 5.05 -5.80
CA THR A 302 -5.13 4.15 -4.85
C THR A 302 -4.38 4.99 -3.84
N GLY A 303 -4.64 4.79 -2.54
CA GLY A 303 -4.04 5.58 -1.47
C GLY A 303 -4.84 5.47 -0.18
N SER A 304 -4.57 6.36 0.78
CA SER A 304 -5.33 6.45 2.03
C SER A 304 -6.26 7.67 1.96
N PHE A 305 -7.56 7.42 1.88
CA PHE A 305 -8.59 8.46 1.74
C PHE A 305 -9.49 8.54 2.97
N MET A 306 -9.84 7.39 3.56
CA MET A 306 -10.57 7.29 4.82
C MET A 306 -9.97 6.14 5.62
N THR A 307 -9.14 6.48 6.60
CA THR A 307 -8.42 5.50 7.42
C THR A 307 -9.26 5.05 8.61
N SER A 308 -8.67 4.18 9.44
CA SER A 308 -9.13 3.82 10.77
C SER A 308 -7.88 3.78 11.65
N LEU A 309 -7.28 4.95 11.89
CA LEU A 309 -6.01 5.11 12.62
C LEU A 309 -4.89 4.25 12.03
N ASP A 310 -4.39 3.28 12.78
CA ASP A 310 -3.31 2.34 12.45
C ASP A 310 -3.83 0.94 12.06
N MET A 311 -5.10 0.84 11.63
CA MET A 311 -5.63 -0.41 11.11
C MET A 311 -4.85 -0.84 9.88
N ALA A 312 -4.28 -2.05 9.91
CA ALA A 312 -3.72 -2.67 8.72
C ALA A 312 -4.87 -3.33 7.95
N GLY A 313 -5.08 -2.91 6.72
CA GLY A 313 -6.13 -3.38 5.84
C GLY A 313 -6.38 -2.42 4.68
N PHE A 314 -7.29 -2.82 3.80
CA PHE A 314 -7.74 -1.98 2.69
C PHE A 314 -9.24 -2.14 2.47
N SER A 315 -9.86 -1.17 1.80
CA SER A 315 -11.20 -1.29 1.26
C SER A 315 -11.21 -1.02 -0.24
N ILE A 316 -12.16 -1.63 -0.93
CA ILE A 316 -12.43 -1.37 -2.35
C ILE A 316 -13.80 -0.69 -2.42
N SER A 317 -13.85 0.49 -3.01
CA SER A 317 -15.09 1.18 -3.38
C SER A 317 -15.26 1.12 -4.89
N ILE A 318 -16.45 0.77 -5.36
CA ILE A 318 -16.81 0.75 -6.78
C ILE A 318 -18.01 1.66 -6.96
N MET A 319 -17.82 2.71 -7.75
CA MET A 319 -18.88 3.64 -8.13
C MET A 319 -19.25 3.40 -9.59
N LYS A 320 -20.52 3.14 -9.88
CA LYS A 320 -21.04 3.19 -11.24
C LYS A 320 -20.95 4.64 -11.72
N ALA A 321 -20.37 4.84 -12.90
CA ALA A 321 -20.12 6.17 -13.43
C ALA A 321 -20.85 6.37 -14.76
N ASP A 322 -21.43 7.55 -14.91
CA ASP A 322 -21.85 8.12 -16.19
C ASP A 322 -20.97 9.35 -16.50
N GLU A 323 -21.22 10.01 -17.63
CA GLU A 323 -20.43 11.18 -18.02
C GLU A 323 -20.51 12.34 -17.02
N VAL A 324 -21.63 12.46 -16.29
CA VAL A 324 -21.80 13.50 -15.28
C VAL A 324 -20.88 13.21 -14.09
N ILE A 325 -20.95 12.00 -13.52
CA ILE A 325 -20.07 11.59 -12.42
C ILE A 325 -18.59 11.74 -12.83
N LEU A 326 -18.21 11.26 -14.02
CA LEU A 326 -16.83 11.38 -14.49
C LEU A 326 -16.37 12.83 -14.60
N ARG A 327 -17.20 13.71 -15.19
CA ARG A 327 -16.88 15.14 -15.26
C ARG A 327 -16.75 15.78 -13.88
N ARG A 328 -17.56 15.38 -12.90
CA ARG A 328 -17.47 15.89 -11.53
C ARG A 328 -16.21 15.41 -10.81
N LEU A 329 -15.84 14.14 -10.99
CA LEU A 329 -14.62 13.57 -10.42
C LEU A 329 -13.35 14.18 -11.03
N ASP A 330 -13.38 14.48 -12.32
CA ASP A 330 -12.30 15.11 -13.09
C ASP A 330 -12.26 16.65 -12.92
N ALA A 331 -13.29 17.26 -12.30
CA ALA A 331 -13.29 18.71 -12.07
C ALA A 331 -12.14 19.10 -11.12
N PRO A 332 -11.51 20.28 -11.30
CA PRO A 332 -10.43 20.72 -10.44
C PRO A 332 -10.88 20.86 -8.98
N THR A 333 -9.92 20.74 -8.05
CA THR A 333 -10.12 21.03 -6.63
C THR A 333 -8.82 21.48 -5.99
N LYS A 334 -8.93 22.31 -4.94
CA LYS A 334 -7.82 22.72 -4.08
C LYS A 334 -7.71 21.90 -2.80
N ALA A 335 -8.57 20.88 -2.64
CA ALA A 335 -8.54 19.98 -1.49
C ALA A 335 -7.20 19.20 -1.43
N PRO A 336 -6.42 19.29 -0.33
CA PRO A 336 -5.05 18.79 -0.32
C PRO A 336 -4.88 17.29 -0.57
N TYR A 337 -5.86 16.48 -0.18
CA TYR A 337 -5.78 15.02 -0.26
C TYR A 337 -6.60 14.41 -1.40
N TRP A 338 -7.18 15.24 -2.28
CA TRP A 338 -7.74 14.71 -3.53
C TRP A 338 -6.59 14.35 -4.48
N PRO A 339 -6.50 13.10 -4.98
CA PRO A 339 -5.37 12.66 -5.78
C PRO A 339 -5.30 13.45 -7.09
N VAL A 340 -4.11 13.97 -7.40
CA VAL A 340 -3.88 14.73 -8.63
C VAL A 340 -4.05 13.83 -9.85
N SER A 341 -5.00 14.22 -10.70
CA SER A 341 -5.23 13.79 -12.10
C SER A 341 -5.06 12.29 -12.40
N VAL A 342 -6.20 11.59 -12.44
CA VAL A 342 -6.36 10.27 -13.10
C VAL A 342 -7.17 10.42 -14.39
N GLU A 343 -7.16 11.63 -14.96
CA GLU A 343 -8.00 12.03 -16.08
C GLU A 343 -7.56 11.33 -17.38
N GLY A 344 -8.53 11.02 -18.23
CA GLY A 344 -8.31 10.45 -19.56
C GLY A 344 -8.50 8.93 -19.65
N ASP A 345 -8.31 8.40 -20.85
CA ASP A 345 -8.43 6.98 -21.14
C ASP A 345 -7.17 6.22 -20.70
N ARG A 346 -7.33 4.95 -20.35
CA ARG A 346 -6.20 4.10 -19.94
C ARG A 346 -5.44 3.56 -21.14
N PRO A 347 -4.19 3.99 -21.39
CA PRO A 347 -3.37 3.37 -22.42
C PRO A 347 -3.00 1.93 -22.02
N PRO A 348 -2.58 1.10 -23.00
CA PRO A 348 -2.05 -0.23 -22.71
C PRO A 348 -0.85 -0.18 -21.76
N THR A 349 -0.78 -1.10 -20.80
CA THR A 349 0.30 -1.14 -19.78
C THR A 349 1.69 -1.36 -20.36
N LYS A 350 1.79 -2.07 -21.49
CA LYS A 350 3.07 -2.33 -22.16
C LYS A 350 3.22 -1.36 -23.33
N LEU A 351 4.18 -0.46 -23.21
CA LEU A 351 4.68 0.26 -24.37
C LEU A 351 5.58 -0.70 -25.18
N PRO A 352 5.43 -0.76 -26.51
CA PRO A 352 6.24 -1.63 -27.37
C PRO A 352 7.64 -1.02 -27.58
N VAL A 353 8.34 -0.70 -26.49
CA VAL A 353 9.72 -0.20 -26.54
C VAL A 353 10.64 -1.40 -26.30
N PRO A 354 11.48 -1.80 -27.27
CA PRO A 354 12.42 -2.89 -27.09
C PRO A 354 13.47 -2.50 -26.05
N ILE A 355 13.86 -3.46 -25.21
CA ILE A 355 14.95 -3.27 -24.23
C ILE A 355 16.22 -2.89 -25.02
N PRO A 356 16.92 -1.80 -24.67
CA PRO A 356 18.19 -1.48 -25.29
C PRO A 356 19.14 -2.67 -25.20
N THR A 357 19.71 -3.09 -26.32
CA THR A 357 20.69 -4.18 -26.36
C THR A 357 21.87 -3.84 -25.46
N SER A 358 22.04 -4.58 -24.37
CA SER A 358 23.25 -4.51 -23.56
C SER A 358 24.39 -5.18 -24.31
N CYS A 359 25.54 -4.51 -24.43
CA CYS A 359 26.73 -4.99 -25.16
C CYS A 359 27.40 -6.26 -24.55
N SER A 360 26.76 -6.99 -23.62
CA SER A 360 27.37 -8.15 -22.96
C SER A 360 26.60 -9.46 -23.07
N ARG A 361 25.49 -9.52 -23.83
CA ARG A 361 24.97 -10.83 -24.22
C ARG A 361 25.90 -11.37 -25.30
N LYS A 362 26.84 -12.24 -24.92
CA LYS A 362 27.29 -13.30 -25.82
C LYS A 362 26.00 -13.91 -26.38
N ASN A 363 25.82 -13.82 -27.68
CA ASN A 363 24.67 -14.34 -28.39
C ASN A 363 24.38 -15.79 -27.94
N ASP A 364 23.13 -16.21 -28.05
CA ASP A 364 22.62 -17.60 -27.94
C ASP A 364 23.34 -18.56 -28.90
N GLU A 365 24.64 -18.76 -28.73
CA GLU A 365 25.45 -19.76 -29.42
C GLU A 365 25.75 -20.88 -28.43
N GLY A 366 24.83 -21.85 -28.36
CA GLY A 366 25.06 -23.18 -27.79
C GLY A 366 25.17 -23.25 -26.27
N SER A 367 24.57 -24.29 -25.68
CA SER A 367 24.91 -24.69 -24.32
C SER A 367 26.41 -24.98 -24.26
N ASN A 368 27.14 -24.26 -23.40
CA ASN A 368 28.55 -24.54 -23.12
C ASN A 368 28.73 -25.76 -22.21
N ARG A 369 27.64 -26.48 -21.87
CA ARG A 369 27.71 -27.68 -21.04
C ARG A 369 28.35 -28.84 -21.83
N PRO A 370 29.35 -29.54 -21.27
CA PRO A 370 29.95 -30.69 -21.93
C PRO A 370 28.94 -31.85 -22.06
N GLN A 371 29.00 -32.62 -23.16
CA GLN A 371 28.19 -33.85 -23.32
C GLN A 371 28.57 -34.93 -22.30
N GLU A 372 29.86 -35.04 -21.97
CA GLU A 372 30.37 -35.91 -20.92
C GLU A 372 31.26 -35.13 -19.94
N LEU A 373 31.04 -35.34 -18.65
CA LEU A 373 31.83 -34.74 -17.59
C LEU A 373 33.06 -35.59 -17.29
N SER A 374 34.21 -34.92 -17.19
CA SER A 374 35.44 -35.51 -16.64
C SER A 374 35.26 -35.86 -15.17
N VAL A 375 36.17 -36.66 -14.60
CA VAL A 375 36.16 -36.97 -13.16
C VAL A 375 36.19 -35.67 -12.34
N GLN A 376 37.01 -34.71 -12.76
CA GLN A 376 37.14 -33.39 -12.15
C GLN A 376 35.86 -32.57 -12.30
N GLY A 377 35.23 -32.61 -13.48
CA GLY A 377 33.96 -31.92 -13.73
C GLY A 377 32.82 -32.43 -12.85
N ARG A 378 32.75 -33.75 -12.61
CA ARG A 378 31.79 -34.34 -11.66
C ARG A 378 32.05 -33.92 -10.21
N ILE A 379 33.32 -33.83 -9.80
CA ILE A 379 33.68 -33.33 -8.47
C ILE A 379 33.30 -31.86 -8.33
N LEU A 380 33.56 -31.04 -9.36
CA LEU A 380 33.22 -29.62 -9.37
C LEU A 380 31.70 -29.40 -9.32
N GLU A 381 30.94 -30.14 -10.12
CA GLU A 381 29.46 -30.13 -10.11
C GLU A 381 28.93 -30.46 -8.72
N ALA A 382 29.38 -31.57 -8.12
CA ALA A 382 28.95 -31.98 -6.79
C ALA A 382 29.33 -30.95 -5.70
N ALA A 383 30.49 -30.30 -5.82
CA ALA A 383 30.94 -29.28 -4.88
C ALA A 383 30.09 -27.99 -4.98
N ILE A 384 29.78 -27.53 -6.19
CA ILE A 384 28.93 -26.37 -6.43
C ILE A 384 27.52 -26.65 -5.92
N GLU A 385 26.96 -27.81 -6.25
CA GLU A 385 25.63 -28.22 -5.81
C GLU A 385 25.53 -28.30 -4.28
N ALA A 386 26.53 -28.91 -3.62
CA ALA A 386 26.58 -28.98 -2.15
C ALA A 386 26.65 -27.59 -1.51
N ALA A 387 27.48 -26.68 -2.04
CA ALA A 387 27.61 -25.31 -1.53
C ALA A 387 26.33 -24.49 -1.72
N ALA A 388 25.71 -24.57 -2.91
CA ALA A 388 24.47 -23.87 -3.19
C ALA A 388 23.31 -24.38 -2.32
N ASN A 389 23.18 -25.70 -2.18
CA ASN A 389 22.17 -26.30 -1.31
C ASN A 389 22.38 -25.95 0.17
N ALA A 390 23.63 -25.86 0.63
CA ALA A 390 23.92 -25.42 1.99
C ALA A 390 23.39 -23.99 2.24
N ILE A 391 23.63 -23.06 1.29
CA ILE A 391 23.11 -21.68 1.37
C ILE A 391 21.57 -21.67 1.34
N ILE A 392 20.97 -22.44 0.43
CA ILE A 392 19.51 -22.55 0.31
C ILE A 392 18.87 -22.98 1.64
N ASN A 393 19.47 -23.98 2.31
CA ASN A 393 18.94 -24.53 3.55
C ASN A 393 19.07 -23.61 4.76
N ILE A 394 20.03 -22.67 4.76
CA ILE A 394 20.24 -21.73 5.87
C ILE A 394 19.63 -20.33 5.62
N LYS A 395 18.85 -20.17 4.54
CA LYS A 395 18.23 -18.89 4.15
C LYS A 395 17.58 -18.16 5.32
N ASP A 396 16.69 -18.83 6.05
CA ASP A 396 15.89 -18.17 7.09
C ASP A 396 16.75 -17.82 8.31
N CYS A 397 17.74 -18.65 8.66
CA CYS A 397 18.71 -18.33 9.70
C CYS A 397 19.59 -17.12 9.33
N LEU A 398 20.01 -17.02 8.07
CA LEU A 398 20.79 -15.88 7.58
C LEU A 398 20.00 -14.57 7.66
N ASN A 399 18.71 -14.59 7.29
CA ASN A 399 17.83 -13.44 7.47
C ASN A 399 17.62 -13.09 8.95
N GLU A 400 17.47 -14.09 9.82
CA GLU A 400 17.32 -13.86 11.26
C GLU A 400 18.58 -13.21 11.87
N TRP A 401 19.77 -13.68 11.50
CA TRP A 401 21.03 -13.12 12.00
C TRP A 401 21.26 -11.72 11.46
N ASP A 402 21.01 -11.52 10.18
CA ASP A 402 21.12 -10.22 9.53
C ASP A 402 20.12 -9.22 10.11
N GLY A 403 18.88 -9.63 10.40
CA GLY A 403 17.85 -8.75 10.99
C GLY A 403 18.17 -8.21 12.38
N LYS A 404 19.22 -8.72 13.07
CA LYS A 404 19.66 -8.17 14.37
C LYS A 404 20.45 -6.87 14.24
N VAL A 405 21.15 -6.66 13.13
CA VAL A 405 22.08 -5.51 12.92
C VAL A 405 22.06 -4.92 11.51
N GLY A 406 21.56 -5.66 10.54
CA GLY A 406 21.31 -5.28 9.14
C GLY A 406 19.81 -5.16 8.85
N ASP A 407 19.42 -5.43 7.60
CA ASP A 407 18.05 -5.27 7.10
C ASP A 407 17.25 -6.59 7.04
N GLY A 408 17.90 -7.72 7.31
CA GLY A 408 17.25 -9.03 7.41
C GLY A 408 16.99 -9.69 6.06
N ASP A 409 17.73 -9.28 5.01
CA ASP A 409 17.53 -9.73 3.64
C ASP A 409 18.67 -10.62 3.11
N CYS A 410 19.80 -10.70 3.83
CA CYS A 410 21.02 -11.35 3.35
C CYS A 410 20.80 -12.80 2.91
N GLY A 411 20.05 -13.58 3.69
CA GLY A 411 19.69 -14.95 3.35
C GLY A 411 18.85 -15.06 2.09
N SER A 412 17.86 -14.17 1.92
CA SER A 412 17.04 -14.09 0.71
C SER A 412 17.86 -13.70 -0.52
N THR A 413 18.85 -12.83 -0.37
CA THR A 413 19.78 -12.42 -1.44
C THR A 413 20.70 -13.56 -1.84
N LEU A 414 21.30 -14.26 -0.88
CA LEU A 414 22.17 -15.43 -1.14
C LEU A 414 21.40 -16.63 -1.70
N PHE A 415 20.17 -16.87 -1.23
CA PHE A 415 19.27 -17.89 -1.76
C PHE A 415 19.01 -17.67 -3.26
N ARG A 416 18.73 -16.43 -3.69
CA ARG A 416 18.52 -16.11 -5.11
C ARG A 416 19.71 -16.51 -5.97
N GLY A 417 20.92 -16.13 -5.52
CA GLY A 417 22.17 -16.51 -6.19
C GLY A 417 22.38 -18.02 -6.25
N ALA A 418 22.24 -18.70 -5.12
CA ALA A 418 22.41 -20.15 -5.04
C ALA A 418 21.40 -20.92 -5.92
N ALA A 419 20.12 -20.49 -5.91
CA ALA A 419 19.09 -21.10 -6.74
C ALA A 419 19.38 -20.92 -8.24
N ALA A 420 19.79 -19.71 -8.66
CA ALA A 420 20.18 -19.45 -10.03
C ALA A 420 21.43 -20.25 -10.45
N ILE A 421 22.41 -20.42 -9.56
CA ILE A 421 23.59 -21.25 -9.82
C ILE A 421 23.18 -22.71 -10.06
N VAL A 422 22.28 -23.27 -9.23
CA VAL A 422 21.81 -24.66 -9.40
C VAL A 422 21.06 -24.84 -10.73
N GLU A 423 20.22 -23.87 -11.09
CA GLU A 423 19.47 -23.88 -12.34
C GLU A 423 20.38 -23.72 -13.56
N ASP A 424 21.26 -22.72 -13.56
CA ASP A 424 22.14 -22.41 -14.69
C ASP A 424 23.22 -23.50 -14.88
N MET A 425 23.73 -24.06 -13.78
CA MET A 425 24.71 -25.15 -13.82
C MET A 425 24.20 -26.35 -14.61
N ARG A 426 22.93 -26.73 -14.43
CA ARG A 426 22.31 -27.87 -15.11
C ARG A 426 22.26 -27.70 -16.63
N ASN A 427 22.23 -26.46 -17.11
CA ASN A 427 21.93 -26.16 -18.51
C ASN A 427 23.10 -25.54 -19.28
N TYR A 428 24.00 -24.80 -18.63
CA TYR A 428 24.92 -23.89 -19.32
C TYR A 428 26.38 -23.99 -18.90
N TYR A 429 26.69 -24.44 -17.69
CA TYR A 429 28.06 -24.30 -17.16
C TYR A 429 29.07 -25.25 -17.85
N PRO A 430 30.24 -24.74 -18.26
CA PRO A 430 31.32 -25.55 -18.84
C PRO A 430 32.12 -26.27 -17.74
N LEU A 431 31.47 -27.19 -17.03
CA LEU A 431 31.97 -27.86 -15.80
C LEU A 431 33.33 -28.58 -15.94
N ASN A 432 33.82 -28.83 -17.15
CA ASN A 432 35.18 -29.37 -17.39
C ASN A 432 36.27 -28.28 -17.40
N ASP A 433 35.90 -27.00 -17.42
CA ASP A 433 36.78 -25.83 -17.32
C ASP A 433 36.41 -25.05 -16.05
N ALA A 434 37.27 -25.14 -15.04
CA ALA A 434 37.04 -24.48 -13.76
C ALA A 434 37.07 -22.94 -13.86
N ALA A 435 37.85 -22.37 -14.78
CA ALA A 435 37.93 -20.93 -14.95
C ALA A 435 36.62 -20.41 -15.56
N GLU A 436 36.21 -20.97 -16.69
CA GLU A 436 34.96 -20.57 -17.34
C GLU A 436 33.74 -20.89 -16.45
N THR A 437 33.74 -21.99 -15.70
CA THR A 437 32.68 -22.29 -14.72
C THR A 437 32.56 -21.20 -13.65
N ILE A 438 33.68 -20.70 -13.12
CA ILE A 438 33.66 -19.61 -12.12
C ILE A 438 33.16 -18.29 -12.74
N ASN A 439 33.48 -18.04 -14.02
CA ASN A 439 32.96 -16.88 -14.74
C ASN A 439 31.44 -16.96 -14.93
N GLU A 440 30.90 -18.14 -15.25
CA GLU A 440 29.46 -18.36 -15.34
C GLU A 440 28.78 -18.22 -13.97
N ILE A 441 29.36 -18.74 -12.89
CA ILE A 441 28.87 -18.49 -11.51
C ILE A 441 28.78 -16.99 -11.22
N GLY A 442 29.82 -16.23 -11.57
CA GLY A 442 29.83 -14.77 -11.39
C GLY A 442 28.72 -14.08 -12.19
N SER A 443 28.47 -14.55 -13.41
CA SER A 443 27.43 -14.01 -14.29
C SER A 443 26.02 -14.33 -13.77
N SER A 444 25.77 -15.54 -13.28
CA SER A 444 24.51 -15.91 -12.63
C SER A 444 24.26 -15.07 -11.38
N VAL A 445 25.27 -14.90 -10.53
CA VAL A 445 25.18 -14.07 -9.32
C VAL A 445 24.90 -12.61 -9.66
N GLU A 446 25.65 -12.00 -10.58
CA GLU A 446 25.46 -10.61 -11.02
C GLU A 446 24.05 -10.37 -11.58
N ARG A 447 23.48 -11.37 -12.24
CA ARG A 447 22.14 -11.30 -12.83
C ARG A 447 21.01 -11.28 -11.81
N VAL A 448 21.13 -12.03 -10.70
CA VAL A 448 19.99 -12.24 -9.77
C VAL A 448 20.20 -11.69 -8.36
N MET A 449 21.44 -11.43 -7.96
CA MET A 449 21.76 -10.85 -6.66
C MET A 449 21.93 -9.35 -6.78
N GLY A 450 21.02 -8.59 -6.18
CA GLY A 450 21.16 -7.15 -6.00
C GLY A 450 22.04 -6.77 -4.80
N GLY A 451 22.22 -5.46 -4.61
CA GLY A 451 22.90 -4.90 -3.44
C GLY A 451 24.40 -5.21 -3.35
N THR A 452 24.99 -4.90 -2.19
CA THR A 452 26.42 -5.03 -1.94
C THR A 452 26.91 -6.48 -2.05
N SER A 453 26.10 -7.45 -1.61
CA SER A 453 26.42 -8.86 -1.74
C SER A 453 26.59 -9.27 -3.20
N GLY A 454 25.64 -8.94 -4.08
CA GLY A 454 25.71 -9.32 -5.50
C GLY A 454 26.99 -8.82 -6.19
N ILE A 455 27.34 -7.55 -5.99
CA ILE A 455 28.55 -6.98 -6.60
C ILE A 455 29.83 -7.57 -6.00
N ILE A 456 29.89 -7.83 -4.69
CA ILE A 456 31.06 -8.46 -4.05
C ILE A 456 31.30 -9.85 -4.62
N TYR A 457 30.26 -10.68 -4.71
CA TYR A 457 30.42 -12.04 -5.26
C TYR A 457 30.73 -12.01 -6.76
N SER A 458 30.15 -11.10 -7.54
CA SER A 458 30.50 -10.92 -8.96
C SER A 458 31.97 -10.52 -9.14
N ILE A 459 32.45 -9.52 -8.40
CA ILE A 459 33.87 -9.11 -8.45
C ILE A 459 34.77 -10.29 -8.04
N PHE A 460 34.37 -11.06 -7.04
CA PHE A 460 35.14 -12.21 -6.55
C PHE A 460 35.26 -13.29 -7.64
N CYS A 461 34.16 -13.63 -8.30
CA CYS A 461 34.16 -14.58 -9.39
C CYS A 461 34.94 -14.07 -10.61
N LYS A 462 34.79 -12.81 -11.01
CA LYS A 462 35.56 -12.20 -12.12
C LYS A 462 37.05 -12.17 -11.83
N ALA A 463 37.44 -11.85 -10.61
CA ALA A 463 38.83 -11.86 -10.19
C ALA A 463 39.39 -13.29 -10.17
N ALA A 464 38.64 -14.26 -9.64
CA ALA A 464 39.04 -15.67 -9.63
C ALA A 464 39.18 -16.23 -11.07
N TYR A 465 38.25 -15.88 -11.97
CA TYR A 465 38.31 -16.20 -13.39
C TYR A 465 39.59 -15.68 -14.04
N ALA A 466 39.87 -14.38 -13.93
CA ALA A 466 41.05 -13.76 -14.52
C ALA A 466 42.33 -14.47 -14.05
N LYS A 467 42.38 -14.86 -12.77
CA LYS A 467 43.56 -15.52 -12.22
C LYS A 467 43.72 -16.98 -12.63
N LEU A 468 42.62 -17.74 -12.74
CA LEU A 468 42.67 -19.11 -13.23
C LEU A 468 43.08 -19.16 -14.70
N LYS A 469 42.63 -18.19 -15.50
CA LYS A 469 42.99 -18.06 -16.92
C LYS A 469 44.46 -17.70 -17.14
N GLU A 470 45.05 -16.85 -16.29
CA GLU A 470 46.48 -16.49 -16.36
C GLU A 470 47.43 -17.67 -16.13
N ASN A 471 47.05 -18.64 -15.30
CA ASN A 471 47.97 -19.71 -14.91
C ASN A 471 48.02 -20.90 -15.88
N ASN A 472 47.09 -21.01 -16.83
CA ASN A 472 47.04 -22.07 -17.85
C ASN A 472 47.30 -23.49 -17.28
N LEU A 473 46.92 -23.72 -16.02
CA LEU A 473 47.24 -24.95 -15.31
C LEU A 473 46.16 -25.99 -15.60
N PRO A 474 46.49 -27.13 -16.25
CA PRO A 474 45.55 -28.25 -16.40
C PRO A 474 45.24 -28.95 -15.06
N PHE A 475 45.93 -28.56 -13.99
CA PHE A 475 45.77 -29.08 -12.64
C PHE A 475 45.97 -27.94 -11.63
N VAL A 476 44.92 -27.62 -10.87
CA VAL A 476 45.02 -26.75 -9.69
C VAL A 476 44.97 -27.65 -8.46
N GLU A 477 46.09 -27.86 -7.79
CA GLU A 477 46.06 -28.46 -6.45
C GLU A 477 45.23 -27.57 -5.52
N SER A 478 44.43 -28.16 -4.62
CA SER A 478 43.53 -27.42 -3.70
C SER A 478 44.27 -26.30 -2.93
N ARG A 479 45.58 -26.48 -2.68
CA ARG A 479 46.50 -25.50 -2.08
C ARG A 479 46.68 -24.21 -2.89
N GLN A 480 46.75 -24.29 -4.22
CA GLN A 480 46.94 -23.13 -5.09
C GLN A 480 45.64 -22.34 -5.25
N CYS A 481 44.50 -23.02 -5.44
CA CYS A 481 43.17 -22.39 -5.44
C CYS A 481 42.92 -21.66 -4.10
N LYS A 482 43.28 -22.29 -2.98
CA LYS A 482 43.23 -21.73 -1.62
C LYS A 482 44.06 -20.45 -1.46
N MET A 483 45.33 -20.45 -1.87
CA MET A 483 46.22 -19.27 -1.81
C MET A 483 45.74 -18.12 -2.71
N MET A 484 45.13 -18.44 -3.85
CA MET A 484 44.59 -17.46 -4.80
C MET A 484 43.32 -16.78 -4.27
N LEU A 485 42.39 -17.55 -3.69
CA LEU A 485 41.18 -17.04 -3.04
C LEU A 485 41.53 -16.18 -1.81
N LEU A 486 42.53 -16.58 -1.02
CA LEU A 486 43.01 -15.84 0.15
C LEU A 486 43.65 -14.48 -0.19
N ARG A 487 44.45 -14.40 -1.28
CA ARG A 487 45.03 -13.12 -1.74
C ARG A 487 43.99 -12.16 -2.28
N GLN A 488 42.94 -12.66 -2.93
CA GLN A 488 41.86 -11.81 -3.43
C GLN A 488 40.94 -11.32 -2.32
N CYS A 489 40.65 -12.15 -1.31
CA CYS A 489 39.99 -11.66 -0.09
C CYS A 489 40.75 -10.47 0.53
N ARG A 490 42.09 -10.41 0.45
CA ARG A 490 42.85 -9.22 0.87
C ARG A 490 42.67 -8.01 -0.04
N GLY A 491 42.67 -8.19 -1.37
CA GLY A 491 42.39 -7.07 -2.29
C GLY A 491 40.98 -6.49 -2.15
N PHE A 492 40.01 -7.27 -1.67
CA PHE A 492 38.68 -6.80 -1.30
C PHE A 492 38.66 -5.97 -0.02
N VAL A 493 39.52 -6.28 0.96
CA VAL A 493 39.72 -5.46 2.17
C VAL A 493 40.27 -4.07 1.82
N ASP A 494 40.99 -3.93 0.70
CA ASP A 494 41.51 -2.63 0.24
C ASP A 494 40.46 -1.80 -0.54
N LEU A 495 39.44 -2.43 -1.15
CA LEU A 495 38.35 -1.74 -1.84
C LEU A 495 37.22 -1.30 -0.89
N HIS A 496 37.14 -1.91 0.28
CA HIS A 496 36.30 -1.48 1.39
C HIS A 496 37.12 -0.63 2.36
N LEU A 497 36.57 0.48 2.84
CA LEU A 497 37.05 1.16 4.05
C LEU A 497 36.75 0.30 5.30
N THR A 498 37.22 -0.95 5.31
CA THR A 498 36.99 -1.88 6.43
C THR A 498 37.96 -1.57 7.56
N TYR A 499 37.45 -0.87 8.57
CA TYR A 499 38.09 -0.79 9.88
C TYR A 499 38.19 -2.20 10.50
N PRO A 500 39.23 -2.48 11.34
CA PRO A 500 39.43 -3.79 11.98
C PRO A 500 38.26 -4.31 12.84
N SER A 501 37.24 -3.47 13.09
CA SER A 501 36.06 -3.78 13.89
C SER A 501 34.85 -4.29 13.08
N TYR A 502 34.95 -4.42 11.75
CA TYR A 502 33.82 -4.83 10.90
C TYR A 502 33.65 -6.35 10.82
N GLN A 503 32.53 -6.88 11.34
CA GLN A 503 32.21 -8.32 11.33
C GLN A 503 31.47 -8.74 10.06
N GLY A 504 32.19 -8.86 8.92
CA GLY A 504 31.64 -9.41 7.67
C GLY A 504 31.93 -10.90 7.47
N LEU A 505 31.35 -11.54 6.44
CA LEU A 505 31.62 -12.94 6.04
C LEU A 505 33.12 -13.28 5.86
N MET A 506 33.95 -12.28 5.62
CA MET A 506 35.41 -12.38 5.56
C MET A 506 36.03 -12.88 6.89
N HIS A 507 35.41 -12.56 8.02
CA HIS A 507 35.85 -12.98 9.36
C HIS A 507 35.62 -14.47 9.62
N LEU A 508 34.61 -15.09 9.00
CA LEU A 508 34.33 -16.53 9.08
C LEU A 508 35.21 -17.35 8.12
N LYS A 509 35.56 -16.77 6.96
CA LYS A 509 36.43 -17.46 5.98
C LYS A 509 37.89 -17.54 6.44
N HIS A 510 38.41 -16.55 7.18
CA HIS A 510 39.82 -16.54 7.60
C HIS A 510 40.20 -17.75 8.50
N PRO A 511 39.41 -18.15 9.53
CA PRO A 511 39.73 -19.29 10.38
C PRO A 511 39.41 -20.65 9.75
N LEU A 512 38.33 -20.78 8.95
CA LEU A 512 38.00 -22.05 8.25
C LEU A 512 38.99 -22.38 7.13
N LEU A 513 39.49 -21.35 6.43
CA LEU A 513 40.57 -21.52 5.46
C LEU A 513 41.91 -21.78 6.17
N GLN A 514 42.11 -21.30 7.39
CA GLN A 514 43.25 -21.72 8.24
C GLN A 514 43.08 -23.17 8.71
N SER A 515 41.99 -23.56 9.39
CA SER A 515 41.82 -24.88 10.03
C SER A 515 41.80 -26.07 9.07
N ALA A 516 41.45 -25.87 7.79
CA ALA A 516 41.62 -26.90 6.76
C ALA A 516 43.10 -27.28 6.50
N SER A 517 44.09 -26.58 7.10
CA SER A 517 45.50 -27.01 7.10
C SER A 517 45.78 -28.19 8.02
N ASP A 518 44.93 -28.43 9.02
CA ASP A 518 45.29 -29.32 10.14
C ASP A 518 44.68 -30.72 9.99
N TRP A 519 43.83 -30.93 8.97
CA TRP A 519 43.17 -32.21 8.67
C TRP A 519 43.76 -32.97 7.47
N TRP A 520 44.84 -32.45 6.87
CA TRP A 520 45.54 -33.06 5.72
C TRP A 520 47.07 -33.11 5.93
N ILE A 521 47.49 -33.49 7.13
CA ILE A 521 48.82 -34.10 7.37
C ILE A 521 48.63 -35.60 7.51
#